data_AF-A0A1S9CMY5-F1
#
_entry.id   AF-A0A1S9CMY5-F1
#
_cell.length_a   1.000
_cell.length_b   1.000
_cell.length_c   1.000
_cell.angle_alpha   90.00
_cell.angle_beta   90.00
_cell.angle_gamma   90.00
#
_symmetry.space_group_name_H-M   'P 1'
#
loop_
_entity.id
_entity.type
_entity.pdbx_description
1 polymer ?
#
loop_
_entity_poly.entity_id
_entity_poly.type
_entity_poly.pdbx_seq_one_letter_code
_entity_poly.pdbx_strand_id
1 'polypeptide(L)' 'MSTTNNISITEYKKRLAQAIEKHNYNLQAPEVLQLSQQIDTQILPTFKKQLDFQTYYLKTRKTY' A
#
# COMPACT_ATOMS: atom_id res chain seq x y z
N MET A 1 25.32 8.46 3.94
CA MET A 1 24.41 8.06 5.05
C MET A 1 23.03 8.57 4.72
N SER A 2 22.22 7.75 4.05
CA SER A 2 20.86 8.14 3.65
C SER A 2 19.92 7.75 4.78
N THR A 3 19.50 8.73 5.59
CA THR A 3 18.42 8.57 6.56
C THR A 3 17.13 8.31 5.81
N THR A 4 16.85 7.04 5.49
CA THR A 4 15.55 6.61 5.02
C THR A 4 14.59 6.79 6.18
N ASN A 5 13.93 7.96 6.25
CA ASN A 5 12.78 8.19 7.09
C ASN A 5 11.71 7.18 6.65
N ASN A 6 11.74 6.00 7.26
CA ASN A 6 10.84 4.90 7.00
C ASN A 6 9.50 5.25 7.64
N ILE A 7 8.80 6.21 7.01
CA ILE A 7 7.46 6.59 7.41
C ILE A 7 6.60 5.34 7.24
N SER A 8 6.07 4.84 8.35
CA SER A 8 5.27 3.62 8.34
C SER A 8 4.06 3.77 7.41
N ILE A 9 3.63 2.67 6.77
CA ILE A 9 2.39 2.64 5.96
C ILE A 9 1.20 3.20 6.75
N THR A 10 1.16 2.97 8.07
CA THR A 10 0.13 3.51 8.98
C THR A 10 0.12 5.05 8.98
N GLU A 11 1.29 5.67 8.97
CA GLU A 11 1.43 7.12 8.93
C GLU A 11 1.02 7.68 7.56
N TYR A 12 1.35 7.01 6.47
CA TYR A 12 0.84 7.37 5.14
C TYR A 12 -0.68 7.28 5.05
N LYS A 13 -1.29 6.25 5.63
CA LYS A 13 -2.76 6.12 5.69
C LYS A 13 -3.41 7.25 6.48
N LYS A 14 -2.81 7.67 7.60
CA LYS A 14 -3.29 8.82 8.38
C LYS A 14 -3.23 10.11 7.55
N ARG A 15 -2.11 10.35 6.87
CA ARG A 15 -1.94 11.51 6.00
C ARG A 15 -2.92 11.51 4.83
N LEU A 16 -3.18 10.34 4.25
CA LEU A 16 -4.20 10.19 3.20
C LEU A 16 -5.59 10.56 3.72
N ALA A 17 -5.99 10.07 4.89
CA ALA A 17 -7.28 10.41 5.49
C ALA A 17 -7.41 11.92 5.73
N GLN A 18 -6.38 12.55 6.29
CA GLN A 18 -6.32 14.00 6.49
C GLN A 18 -6.39 14.78 5.16
N ALA A 19 -5.71 14.31 4.13
CA ALA A 19 -5.75 14.94 2.81
C ALA A 19 -7.15 14.83 2.18
N ILE A 20 -7.83 13.69 2.32
CA ILE A 20 -9.20 13.52 1.83
C ILE A 20 -10.14 14.50 2.53
N GLU A 21 -10.07 14.62 3.86
CA GLU A 21 -10.87 15.59 4.62
C GLU A 21 -10.57 17.04 4.19
N LYS A 22 -9.28 17.39 4.08
CA LYS A 22 -8.81 18.72 3.64
C LYS A 22 -9.31 19.09 2.24
N HIS A 23 -9.41 18.14 1.33
CA HIS A 23 -9.86 18.35 -0.04
C HIS A 23 -11.37 18.10 -0.24
N ASN A 24 -12.17 18.16 0.83
CA ASN A 24 -13.62 17.96 0.79
C ASN A 24 -14.02 16.63 0.13
N TYR A 25 -13.31 15.56 0.47
CA TYR A 25 -13.49 14.22 -0.08
C TYR A 25 -13.23 14.09 -1.60
N ASN A 26 -12.57 15.08 -2.21
CA ASN A 26 -12.14 14.98 -3.60
C ASN A 26 -10.96 13.99 -3.73
N LEU A 27 -11.27 12.78 -4.16
CA LEU A 27 -10.28 11.71 -4.36
C LEU A 27 -9.32 11.97 -5.54
N GLN A 28 -9.64 12.93 -6.41
CA GLN A 28 -8.79 13.31 -7.54
C GLN A 28 -7.85 14.48 -7.20
N ALA A 29 -7.89 14.98 -5.97
CA ALA A 29 -6.96 16.01 -5.53
C ALA A 29 -5.50 15.51 -5.68
N PRO A 30 -4.57 16.32 -6.22
CA PRO A 30 -3.19 15.88 -6.47
C PRO A 30 -2.50 15.27 -5.25
N GLU A 31 -2.73 15.84 -4.06
CA GLU A 31 -2.17 15.36 -2.79
C GLU A 31 -2.72 13.97 -2.41
N VAL A 32 -4.02 13.74 -2.62
CA VAL A 32 -4.68 12.45 -2.35
C VAL A 32 -4.17 11.38 -3.31
N LEU A 33 -4.01 11.70 -4.59
CA LEU A 33 -3.46 10.80 -5.60
C LEU A 33 -2.00 10.43 -5.29
N GLN A 34 -1.16 11.41 -4.95
CA GLN A 34 0.24 11.17 -4.60
C GLN A 34 0.38 10.26 -3.38
N LEU A 35 -0.39 10.51 -2.32
CA LEU A 35 -0.38 9.68 -1.11
C LEU A 35 -0.87 8.26 -1.40
N SER A 36 -1.89 8.12 -2.25
CA SER A 36 -2.42 6.81 -2.68
C SER A 36 -1.36 6.01 -3.43
N GLN A 37 -0.66 6.62 -4.40
CA GLN A 37 0.42 5.96 -5.16
C GLN A 37 1.60 5.54 -4.26
N GLN A 38 1.95 6.36 -3.27
CA GLN A 38 3.01 6.02 -2.32
C GLN A 38 2.64 4.83 -1.44
N ILE A 39 1.37 4.75 -1.02
CA ILE A 39 0.84 3.60 -0.28
C ILE A 39 0.88 2.35 -1.15
N ASP A 40 0.41 2.43 -2.40
CA ASP A 40 0.41 1.31 -3.34
C ASP A 40 1.81 0.75 -3.56
N THR A 41 2.80 1.63 -3.74
CA THR A 41 4.20 1.23 -3.95
C THR A 41 4.75 0.45 -2.75
N GLN A 42 4.34 0.78 -1.52
CA GLN A 42 4.78 0.07 -0.32
C GLN A 42 4.02 -1.24 -0.09
N ILE A 43 2.73 -1.28 -0.47
CA ILE A 43 1.88 -2.44 -0.21
C ILE A 43 2.05 -3.52 -1.30
N LEU A 44 2.30 -3.14 -2.56
CA LEU A 44 2.39 -4.04 -3.71
C LEU A 44 3.34 -5.24 -3.50
N PRO A 45 4.57 -5.08 -2.94
CA PRO A 45 5.45 -6.21 -2.67
C PRO A 45 4.86 -7.19 -1.64
N THR A 46 4.12 -6.68 -0.66
CA THR A 46 3.48 -7.50 0.37
C THR A 46 2.35 -8.32 -0.22
N PHE A 47 1.51 -7.72 -1.08
CA PHE A 47 0.46 -8.46 -1.80
C PHE A 47 1.04 -9.52 -2.73
N LYS A 48 2.11 -9.22 -3.47
CA LYS A 48 2.78 -10.20 -4.32
C LYS A 48 3.24 -11.42 -3.52
N LYS A 49 3.90 -11.21 -2.37
CA LYS A 49 4.31 -12.30 -1.49
C LYS A 49 3.13 -13.16 -1.00
N GLN A 50 2.01 -12.53 -0.66
CA GLN A 50 0.81 -13.26 -0.24
C GLN A 50 0.23 -14.10 -1.38
N LEU A 51 0.16 -13.55 -2.60
CA LEU A 51 -0.29 -14.27 -3.79
C LEU A 51 0.66 -15.42 -4.14
N ASP A 52 1.97 -15.21 -4.06
CA ASP A 52 2.98 -16.25 -4.30
C ASP A 52 2.83 -17.41 -3.31
N PHE A 53 2.64 -17.10 -2.02
CA PHE A 53 2.40 -18.08 -0.98
C PHE A 53 1.12 -18.90 -1.24
N GLN A 54 0.01 -18.23 -1.56
CA GLN A 54 -1.25 -18.90 -1.89
C GLN A 54 -1.11 -19.79 -3.12
N THR A 55 -0.41 -19.31 -4.15
CA THR A 55 -0.16 -20.06 -5.38
C THR A 55 0.66 -21.32 -5.08
N TYR A 56 1.71 -21.19 -4.28
CA TYR A 56 2.51 -22.32 -3.83
C TYR A 56 1.66 -23.34 -3.07
N TYR A 57 0.88 -22.88 -2.09
CA TYR A 57 0.01 -23.73 -1.28
C TYR A 57 -1.03 -24.50 -2.10
N LEU A 58 -1.66 -23.85 -3.08
CA LEU A 58 -2.62 -24.51 -3.96
C LEU A 58 -1.95 -25.54 -4.88
N LYS A 59 -0.72 -25.26 -5.35
CA LYS A 59 0.06 -26.21 -6.15
C LYS A 59 0.44 -27.46 -5.35
N THR A 60 0.86 -27.30 -4.10
CA THR A 60 1.24 -28.44 -3.24
C THR A 60 0.05 -29.24 -2.72
N ARG A 61 -1.14 -28.65 -2.63
CA ARG A 61 -2.38 -29.37 -2.27
C ARG A 61 -3.02 -30.14 -3.41
N LYS A 62 -2.79 -29.77 -4.66
CA LYS A 62 -3.31 -30.51 -5.84
C LYS A 62 -2.56 -31.82 -6.14
N THR A 63 -1.49 -32.11 -5.41
CA THR A 63 -0.61 -33.27 -5.63
C THR A 63 -0.91 -34.48 -4.74
N TYR A 64 -2.07 -34.51 -4.07
CA TYR A 64 -2.56 -35.68 -3.31
C TYR A 64 -3.91 -36.15 -3.85
#